data_AF-A0A956MHZ3-F1
#
_entry.id   AF-A0A956MHZ3-F1
#
_cell.length_a   1.000
_cell.length_b   1.000
_cell.length_c   1.000
_cell.angle_alpha   90.00
_cell.angle_beta   90.00
_cell.angle_gamma   90.00
#
_symmetry.space_group_name_H-M   'P 1'
#
loop_
_entity.id
_entity.type
_entity.pdbx_description
1 polymer ?
#
loop_
_entity_poly.entity_id
_entity_poly.type
_entity_poly.pdbx_seq_one_letter_code
_entity_poly.pdbx_strand_id
1 'polypeptide(L)'
;APRERPASFDQWLLNQFGQGLCDVFMFPYNFKVWAYPPATMDVGWMGERVAPVDLKRVVRNVVRGGDDVGWGPNSTFRFPLHGGTGAIWRSVAEQLPRERMRLGRRVVSVDLHARRLTLADGEQVAYDHLISTMPLDLLLGILKGGEHLAPQAPRFVHSSSHIVGVGFDGPVPDELRTKCWMYFPESTSPFYRVTVFSNYSPHNVPRPGEQWSLMAEVSESSAKPVDHARVIEDVIDGFRASRLIRDDERIVSTWHRRMEHGYPTPWLGRDDVLAPIDAELSAHGILSRGRFGAWKYEVSNQDHSVMQGVEAVGRILEGTPEYTFHGDMRDWLDPVEPAGSAGGR
;
A
#
# COMPACT_ATOMS: atom_id res chain seq x y z
N ALA A 1 27.50 -14.55 -15.92
CA ALA A 1 26.81 -13.69 -16.90
C ALA A 1 25.92 -12.74 -16.12
N PRO A 2 25.83 -11.45 -16.47
CA PRO A 2 24.82 -10.57 -15.86
C PRO A 2 23.46 -11.22 -16.09
N ARG A 3 22.68 -11.43 -15.03
CA ARG A 3 21.36 -12.05 -15.13
C ARG A 3 20.45 -11.05 -15.84
N GLU A 4 19.79 -11.48 -16.90
CA GLU A 4 18.78 -10.66 -17.59
C GLU A 4 17.70 -10.19 -16.60
N ARG A 5 17.23 -8.94 -16.76
CA ARG A 5 16.12 -8.40 -15.95
C ARG A 5 14.91 -9.33 -16.14
N PRO A 6 14.30 -9.84 -15.06
CA PRO A 6 13.11 -10.68 -15.19
C PRO A 6 11.95 -9.90 -15.84
N ALA A 7 11.22 -10.56 -16.73
CA ALA A 7 10.14 -9.96 -17.49
C ALA A 7 8.90 -9.63 -16.62
N SER A 8 8.75 -10.32 -15.49
CA SER A 8 7.59 -10.23 -14.61
C SER A 8 7.94 -10.62 -13.17
N PHE A 9 7.04 -10.29 -12.25
CA PHE A 9 7.27 -10.52 -10.82
C PHE A 9 7.36 -12.02 -10.47
N ASP A 10 6.57 -12.89 -11.09
CA ASP A 10 6.67 -14.35 -10.89
C ASP A 10 8.04 -14.91 -11.32
N GLN A 11 8.58 -14.47 -12.46
CA GLN A 11 9.90 -14.89 -12.92
C GLN A 11 10.98 -14.42 -11.96
N TRP A 12 10.88 -13.19 -11.44
CA TRP A 12 11.79 -12.72 -10.40
C TRP A 12 11.67 -13.57 -9.13
N LEU A 13 10.45 -13.87 -8.66
CA LEU A 13 10.23 -14.73 -7.49
C LEU A 13 10.89 -16.10 -7.66
N LEU A 14 10.71 -16.75 -8.82
CA LEU A 14 11.35 -18.03 -9.13
C LEU A 14 12.87 -17.94 -9.13
N ASN A 15 13.42 -16.89 -9.72
CA ASN A 15 14.86 -16.67 -9.79
C ASN A 15 15.50 -16.45 -8.40
N GLN A 16 14.74 -15.88 -7.45
CA GLN A 16 15.23 -15.57 -6.10
C GLN A 16 14.98 -16.71 -5.10
N PHE A 17 13.79 -17.28 -5.10
CA PHE A 17 13.34 -18.20 -4.04
C PHE A 17 13.24 -19.66 -4.51
N GLY A 18 13.26 -19.90 -5.83
CA GLY A 18 13.03 -21.22 -6.40
C GLY A 18 11.58 -21.71 -6.25
N GLN A 19 11.27 -22.80 -6.94
CA GLN A 19 9.90 -23.31 -7.08
C GLN A 19 9.21 -23.60 -5.73
N GLY A 20 9.89 -24.30 -4.81
CA GLY A 20 9.27 -24.75 -3.56
C GLY A 20 8.77 -23.61 -2.66
N LEU A 21 9.57 -22.56 -2.45
CA LEU A 21 9.15 -21.39 -1.67
C LEU A 21 8.10 -20.56 -2.42
N CYS A 22 8.16 -20.54 -3.75
CA CYS A 22 7.16 -19.86 -4.55
C CYS A 22 5.78 -20.52 -4.43
N ASP A 23 5.72 -21.85 -4.50
CA ASP A 23 4.47 -22.59 -4.40
C ASP A 23 3.84 -22.51 -3.00
N VAL A 24 4.67 -22.58 -1.95
CA VAL A 24 4.18 -22.57 -0.56
C VAL A 24 3.76 -21.17 -0.11
N PHE A 25 4.51 -20.13 -0.49
CA PHE A 25 4.29 -18.78 0.03
C PHE A 25 4.14 -17.74 -1.07
N MET A 26 5.14 -17.55 -1.93
CA MET A 26 5.20 -16.32 -2.73
C MET A 26 4.05 -16.18 -3.74
N PHE A 27 3.73 -17.21 -4.51
CA PHE A 27 2.63 -17.16 -5.47
C PHE A 27 1.27 -17.03 -4.81
N PRO A 28 0.85 -17.91 -3.88
CA PRO A 28 -0.47 -17.81 -3.29
C PRO A 28 -0.63 -16.53 -2.47
N TYR A 29 0.40 -16.11 -1.71
CA TYR A 29 0.35 -14.87 -0.94
C TYR A 29 0.25 -13.63 -1.81
N ASN A 30 1.10 -13.50 -2.85
CA ASN A 30 1.06 -12.31 -3.69
C ASN A 30 -0.24 -12.22 -4.50
N PHE A 31 -0.79 -13.33 -5.01
CA PHE A 31 -2.13 -13.30 -5.60
C PHE A 31 -3.18 -12.83 -4.58
N LYS A 32 -3.10 -13.29 -3.35
CA LYS A 32 -4.04 -12.92 -2.27
C LYS A 32 -3.92 -11.47 -1.83
N VAL A 33 -2.73 -10.86 -1.87
CA VAL A 33 -2.52 -9.43 -1.57
C VAL A 33 -2.94 -8.55 -2.74
N TRP A 34 -2.40 -8.84 -3.93
CA TRP A 34 -2.53 -7.96 -5.08
C TRP A 34 -3.85 -8.14 -5.82
N ALA A 35 -4.55 -9.25 -5.60
CA ALA A 35 -5.72 -9.66 -6.38
C ALA A 35 -5.42 -9.81 -7.88
N TYR A 36 -4.15 -10.01 -8.26
CA TYR A 36 -3.72 -10.25 -9.64
C TYR A 36 -2.62 -11.31 -9.66
N PRO A 37 -2.51 -12.11 -10.74
CA PRO A 37 -1.40 -13.04 -10.90
C PRO A 37 -0.06 -12.28 -10.90
N PRO A 38 0.96 -12.74 -10.16
CA PRO A 38 2.27 -12.11 -10.18
C PRO A 38 2.89 -11.99 -11.59
N ALA A 39 2.51 -12.89 -12.51
CA ALA A 39 2.91 -12.82 -13.92
C ALA A 39 2.46 -11.54 -14.66
N THR A 40 1.44 -10.83 -14.16
CA THR A 40 0.96 -9.58 -14.77
C THR A 40 1.56 -8.33 -14.12
N MET A 41 2.50 -8.49 -13.19
CA MET A 41 3.12 -7.41 -12.43
C MET A 41 4.56 -7.17 -12.86
N ASP A 42 4.98 -5.92 -12.86
CA ASP A 42 6.36 -5.50 -13.12
C ASP A 42 7.27 -5.87 -11.93
N VAL A 43 8.57 -5.65 -12.10
CA VAL A 43 9.65 -5.88 -11.13
C VAL A 43 10.24 -4.56 -10.61
N GLY A 44 10.04 -3.42 -11.28
CA GLY A 44 10.69 -2.15 -10.94
C GLY A 44 10.38 -1.58 -9.54
N TRP A 45 9.36 -2.11 -8.86
CA TRP A 45 8.86 -1.63 -7.57
C TRP A 45 9.43 -2.37 -6.34
N MET A 46 10.24 -3.42 -6.53
CA MET A 46 10.50 -4.40 -5.47
C MET A 46 11.44 -3.93 -4.36
N GLY A 47 12.29 -2.91 -4.60
CA GLY A 47 13.31 -2.33 -3.70
C GLY A 47 13.26 -2.78 -2.23
N GLU A 48 12.72 -1.97 -1.33
CA GLU A 48 12.64 -2.28 0.11
C GLU A 48 11.51 -3.26 0.50
N ARG A 49 10.76 -3.79 -0.47
CA ARG A 49 9.50 -4.50 -0.21
C ARG A 49 9.67 -6.01 -0.12
N VAL A 50 10.70 -6.58 -0.77
CA VAL A 50 10.95 -8.02 -0.74
C VAL A 50 12.37 -8.30 -0.27
N ALA A 51 12.49 -9.12 0.78
CA ALA A 51 13.78 -9.45 1.36
C ALA A 51 14.62 -10.31 0.41
N PRO A 52 15.91 -9.98 0.20
CA PRO A 52 16.82 -10.90 -0.46
C PRO A 52 17.06 -12.11 0.44
N VAL A 53 17.18 -13.29 -0.17
CA VAL A 53 17.51 -14.53 0.55
C VAL A 53 18.99 -14.85 0.40
N ASP A 54 19.63 -15.14 1.54
CA ASP A 54 20.97 -15.72 1.59
C ASP A 54 20.84 -17.23 1.87
N LEU A 55 21.18 -18.05 0.87
CA LEU A 55 21.09 -19.50 0.97
C LEU A 55 21.92 -20.09 2.12
N LYS A 56 23.13 -19.56 2.36
CA LYS A 56 23.99 -20.04 3.46
C LYS A 56 23.35 -19.73 4.81
N ARG A 57 22.76 -18.54 4.94
CA ARG A 57 22.00 -18.12 6.13
C ARG A 57 20.79 -19.03 6.35
N VAL A 58 20.01 -19.32 5.30
CA VAL A 58 18.86 -20.22 5.37
C VAL A 58 19.27 -21.62 5.82
N VAL A 59 20.27 -22.24 5.17
CA VAL A 59 20.73 -23.59 5.53
C VAL A 59 21.22 -23.63 6.97
N ARG A 60 21.98 -22.63 7.41
CA ARG A 60 22.45 -22.52 8.79
C ARG A 60 21.28 -22.46 9.77
N ASN A 61 20.25 -21.66 9.47
CA ASN A 61 19.08 -21.50 10.33
C ASN A 61 18.27 -22.80 10.43
N VAL A 62 18.09 -23.52 9.31
CA VAL A 62 17.44 -24.84 9.31
C VAL A 62 18.20 -25.85 10.17
N VAL A 63 19.52 -25.94 10.01
CA VAL A 63 20.36 -26.89 10.77
C VAL A 63 20.36 -26.56 12.27
N ARG A 64 20.32 -25.27 12.63
CA ARG A 64 20.40 -24.82 14.03
C ARG A 64 19.04 -24.62 14.70
N GLY A 65 17.93 -24.74 13.96
CA GLY A 65 16.60 -24.37 14.45
C GLY A 65 16.51 -22.91 14.89
N GLY A 66 17.23 -22.01 14.21
CA GLY A 66 17.32 -20.60 14.59
C GLY A 66 16.40 -19.71 13.76
N ASP A 67 15.70 -18.79 14.42
CA ASP A 67 14.87 -17.78 13.76
C ASP A 67 15.72 -16.65 13.14
N ASP A 68 15.19 -16.07 12.07
CA ASP A 68 15.77 -14.91 11.41
C ASP A 68 14.86 -13.69 11.58
N VAL A 69 15.20 -12.83 12.55
CA VAL A 69 14.33 -11.72 12.99
C VAL A 69 14.96 -10.35 12.75
N GLY A 70 14.12 -9.32 12.63
CA GLY A 70 14.54 -7.92 12.59
C GLY A 70 14.80 -7.33 11.20
N TRP A 71 14.45 -8.04 10.12
CA TRP A 71 14.56 -7.51 8.76
C TRP A 71 13.44 -6.51 8.41
N GLY A 72 13.79 -5.51 7.61
CA GLY A 72 12.87 -4.53 7.01
C GLY A 72 12.82 -3.17 7.72
N PRO A 73 12.40 -2.12 7.02
CA PRO A 73 12.37 -0.74 7.55
C PRO A 73 11.38 -0.57 8.71
N ASN A 74 10.46 -1.52 8.89
CA ASN A 74 9.40 -1.49 9.90
C ASN A 74 9.65 -2.48 11.06
N SER A 75 10.89 -2.92 11.27
CA SER A 75 11.28 -3.81 12.37
C SER A 75 11.04 -3.19 13.76
N THR A 76 11.05 -1.86 13.83
CA THR A 76 10.48 -1.07 14.91
C THR A 76 9.53 -0.02 14.32
N PHE A 77 8.47 0.32 15.03
CA PHE A 77 7.53 1.35 14.59
C PHE A 77 6.90 2.05 15.80
N ARG A 78 6.29 3.21 15.56
CA ARG A 78 5.51 3.95 16.56
C ARG A 78 4.05 3.96 16.16
N PHE A 79 3.17 3.92 17.14
CA PHE A 79 1.73 4.03 16.94
C PHE A 79 1.14 5.05 17.93
N PRO A 80 0.18 5.91 17.51
CA PRO A 80 -0.45 6.87 18.42
C PRO A 80 -1.16 6.19 19.58
N LEU A 81 -0.96 6.68 20.79
CA LEU A 81 -1.62 6.15 21.98
C LEU A 81 -3.15 6.30 21.89
N HIS A 82 -3.67 7.34 21.24
CA HIS A 82 -5.11 7.57 21.08
C HIS A 82 -5.51 7.88 19.64
N GLY A 83 -6.71 7.47 19.23
CA GLY A 83 -7.34 7.87 17.96
C GLY A 83 -6.79 7.21 16.70
N GLY A 84 -5.90 6.22 16.85
CA GLY A 84 -5.26 5.46 15.78
C GLY A 84 -4.42 6.33 14.83
N THR A 85 -4.00 5.75 13.70
CA THR A 85 -3.22 6.46 12.67
C THR A 85 -3.87 7.77 12.22
N GLY A 86 -5.21 7.84 12.18
CA GLY A 86 -5.93 9.06 11.79
C GLY A 86 -5.73 10.25 12.74
N ALA A 87 -5.29 10.02 13.99
CA ALA A 87 -5.00 11.10 14.93
C ALA A 87 -3.82 11.97 14.48
N ILE A 88 -2.82 11.37 13.80
CA ILE A 88 -1.67 12.08 13.24
C ILE A 88 -2.18 13.15 12.27
N TRP A 89 -3.02 12.77 11.30
CA TRP A 89 -3.48 13.68 10.26
C TRP A 89 -4.50 14.70 10.75
N ARG A 90 -5.34 14.35 11.74
CA ARG A 90 -6.19 15.34 12.40
C ARG A 90 -5.34 16.38 13.13
N SER A 91 -4.33 15.96 13.86
CA SER A 91 -3.42 16.88 14.58
C SER A 91 -2.61 17.76 13.64
N VAL A 92 -2.17 17.24 12.49
CA VAL A 92 -1.53 18.06 11.44
C VAL A 92 -2.52 19.08 10.87
N ALA A 93 -3.74 18.65 10.53
CA ALA A 93 -4.75 19.56 9.98
C ALA A 93 -5.15 20.67 10.97
N GLU A 94 -5.20 20.39 12.27
CA GLU A 94 -5.49 21.38 13.31
C GLU A 94 -4.44 22.49 13.41
N GLN A 95 -3.21 22.26 12.96
CA GLN A 95 -2.13 23.25 12.92
C GLN A 95 -2.17 24.14 11.67
N LEU A 96 -3.01 23.81 10.68
CA LEU A 96 -3.12 24.57 9.43
C LEU A 96 -4.24 25.63 9.52
N PRO A 97 -4.11 26.76 8.81
CA PRO A 97 -5.15 27.79 8.79
C PRO A 97 -6.48 27.24 8.25
N ARG A 98 -7.52 27.22 9.10
CA ARG A 98 -8.81 26.58 8.79
C ARG A 98 -9.51 27.21 7.59
N GLU A 99 -9.35 28.51 7.39
CA GLU A 99 -9.89 29.27 6.26
C GLU A 99 -9.31 28.83 4.90
N ARG A 100 -8.16 28.14 4.90
CA ARG A 100 -7.56 27.55 3.69
C ARG A 100 -7.97 26.09 3.46
N MET A 101 -8.73 25.49 4.38
CA MET A 101 -9.21 24.11 4.26
C MET A 101 -10.72 24.08 3.98
N ARG A 102 -11.10 23.67 2.77
CA ARG A 102 -12.50 23.63 2.34
C ARG A 102 -12.99 22.18 2.27
N LEU A 103 -13.46 21.66 3.40
CA LEU A 103 -14.01 20.30 3.50
C LEU A 103 -15.44 20.21 2.92
N GLY A 104 -15.84 19.02 2.49
CA GLY A 104 -17.16 18.80 1.88
C GLY A 104 -17.30 19.43 0.48
N ARG A 105 -16.19 19.80 -0.16
CA ARG A 105 -16.15 20.41 -1.49
C ARG A 105 -15.58 19.41 -2.49
N ARG A 106 -16.41 18.94 -3.42
CA ARG A 106 -16.00 17.99 -4.46
C ARG A 106 -15.62 18.75 -5.73
N VAL A 107 -14.42 18.52 -6.25
CA VAL A 107 -14.00 18.95 -7.59
C VAL A 107 -14.64 18.05 -8.63
N VAL A 108 -15.19 18.61 -9.70
CA VAL A 108 -15.87 17.88 -10.78
C VAL A 108 -15.30 18.17 -12.16
N SER A 109 -14.47 19.20 -12.30
CA SER A 109 -13.74 19.50 -13.54
C SER A 109 -12.47 20.28 -13.26
N VAL A 110 -11.44 20.05 -14.07
CA VAL A 110 -10.16 20.76 -14.05
C VAL A 110 -9.83 21.19 -15.48
N ASP A 111 -9.81 22.50 -15.75
CA ASP A 111 -9.50 23.04 -17.08
C ASP A 111 -7.99 23.31 -17.21
N LEU A 112 -7.32 22.55 -18.09
CA LEU A 112 -5.86 22.59 -18.28
C LEU A 112 -5.37 23.96 -18.76
N HIS A 113 -6.13 24.61 -19.62
CA HIS A 113 -5.71 25.85 -20.27
C HIS A 113 -6.18 27.08 -19.51
N ALA A 114 -7.43 27.07 -19.03
CA ALA A 114 -7.99 28.19 -18.27
C ALA A 114 -7.49 28.22 -16.81
N ARG A 115 -6.83 27.15 -16.35
CA ARG A 115 -6.34 26.93 -14.98
C ARG A 115 -7.43 27.20 -13.93
N ARG A 116 -8.57 26.53 -14.11
CA ARG A 116 -9.73 26.63 -13.22
C ARG A 116 -10.26 25.26 -12.83
N LEU A 117 -10.56 25.12 -11.55
CA LEU A 117 -11.35 24.01 -11.01
C LEU A 117 -12.83 24.40 -11.03
N THR A 118 -13.70 23.46 -11.31
CA THR A 118 -15.15 23.59 -11.05
C THR A 118 -15.53 22.64 -9.91
N LEU A 119 -16.22 23.17 -8.91
CA LEU A 119 -16.77 22.41 -7.79
C LEU A 119 -18.17 21.89 -8.12
N ALA A 120 -18.62 20.88 -7.40
CA ALA A 120 -19.91 20.23 -7.63
C ALA A 120 -21.13 21.15 -7.47
N ASP A 121 -20.99 22.27 -6.76
CA ASP A 121 -22.03 23.30 -6.63
C ASP A 121 -21.90 24.43 -7.66
N GLY A 122 -21.01 24.29 -8.63
CA GLY A 122 -20.80 25.23 -9.74
C GLY A 122 -19.78 26.33 -9.46
N GLU A 123 -19.25 26.45 -8.24
CA GLU A 123 -18.20 27.42 -7.94
C GLU A 123 -16.94 27.13 -8.78
N GLN A 124 -16.33 28.19 -9.30
CA GLN A 124 -15.05 28.11 -10.01
C GLN A 124 -13.91 28.69 -9.17
N VAL A 125 -12.81 27.95 -9.10
CA VAL A 125 -11.60 28.33 -8.36
C VAL A 125 -10.42 28.39 -9.32
N ALA A 126 -9.80 29.56 -9.46
CA ALA A 126 -8.60 29.73 -10.28
C ALA A 126 -7.35 29.24 -9.54
N TYR A 127 -6.35 28.78 -10.28
CA TYR A 127 -5.05 28.38 -9.74
C TYR A 127 -3.91 28.78 -10.68
N ASP A 128 -2.72 29.01 -10.11
CA ASP A 128 -1.48 29.12 -10.89
C ASP A 128 -0.81 27.76 -11.07
N HIS A 129 -0.79 26.99 -9.97
CA HIS A 129 -0.33 25.61 -9.89
C HIS A 129 -1.36 24.75 -9.15
N LEU A 130 -1.45 23.47 -9.52
CA LEU A 130 -2.35 22.50 -8.89
C LEU A 130 -1.56 21.29 -8.42
N ILE A 131 -1.59 21.00 -7.12
CA ILE A 131 -1.17 19.69 -6.60
C ILE A 131 -2.42 18.85 -6.43
N SER A 132 -2.58 17.82 -7.26
CA SER A 132 -3.69 16.89 -7.19
C SER A 132 -3.27 15.61 -6.51
N THR A 133 -4.02 15.20 -5.47
CA THR A 133 -3.78 13.95 -4.74
C THR A 133 -4.90 12.93 -4.89
N MET A 134 -5.91 13.24 -5.73
CA MET A 134 -6.95 12.29 -6.10
C MET A 134 -6.38 11.18 -7.00
N PRO A 135 -7.07 10.03 -7.12
CA PRO A 135 -6.67 9.01 -8.07
C PRO A 135 -6.52 9.55 -9.49
N LEU A 136 -5.41 9.23 -10.14
CA LEU A 136 -5.05 9.79 -11.45
C LEU A 136 -6.07 9.40 -12.52
N ASP A 137 -6.54 8.16 -12.53
CA ASP A 137 -7.65 7.70 -13.38
C ASP A 137 -8.90 8.60 -13.28
N LEU A 138 -9.29 8.99 -12.07
CA LEU A 138 -10.40 9.90 -11.84
C LEU A 138 -10.07 11.33 -12.28
N LEU A 139 -8.84 11.80 -12.06
CA LEU A 139 -8.40 13.11 -12.54
C LEU A 139 -8.50 13.19 -14.06
N LEU A 140 -7.98 12.19 -14.79
CA LEU A 140 -8.03 12.15 -16.25
C LEU A 140 -9.46 12.21 -16.79
N GLY A 141 -10.42 11.62 -16.07
CA GLY A 141 -11.84 11.64 -16.44
C GLY A 141 -12.53 13.00 -16.27
N ILE A 142 -11.92 13.96 -15.58
CA ILE A 142 -12.50 15.29 -15.32
C ILE A 142 -11.68 16.45 -15.91
N LEU A 143 -10.64 16.14 -16.69
CA LEU A 143 -9.84 17.15 -17.39
C LEU A 143 -10.61 17.74 -18.56
N LYS A 144 -10.66 19.07 -18.63
CA LYS A 144 -11.14 19.83 -19.79
C LYS A 144 -9.94 20.39 -20.56
N GLY A 145 -9.93 20.20 -21.87
CA GLY A 145 -8.77 20.44 -22.73
C GLY A 145 -7.71 19.32 -22.70
N GLY A 146 -7.98 18.24 -21.97
CA GLY A 146 -7.14 17.03 -21.86
C GLY A 146 -7.90 15.74 -22.17
N GLU A 147 -8.99 15.84 -22.94
CA GLU A 147 -9.92 14.74 -23.19
C GLU A 147 -9.25 13.54 -23.88
N HIS A 148 -8.13 13.75 -24.59
CA HIS A 148 -7.33 12.68 -25.19
C HIS A 148 -6.61 11.79 -24.15
N LEU A 149 -6.49 12.25 -22.90
CA LEU A 149 -5.94 11.45 -21.79
C LEU A 149 -6.98 10.53 -21.15
N ALA A 150 -8.27 10.86 -21.22
CA ALA A 150 -9.34 10.08 -20.59
C ALA A 150 -9.36 8.59 -21.03
N PRO A 151 -9.10 8.23 -22.31
CA PRO A 151 -8.97 6.84 -22.72
C PRO A 151 -7.82 6.06 -22.07
N GLN A 152 -6.86 6.71 -21.41
CA GLN A 152 -5.80 6.04 -20.65
C GLN A 152 -6.29 5.56 -19.27
N ALA A 153 -7.32 6.17 -18.68
CA ALA A 153 -7.80 5.88 -17.33
C ALA A 153 -8.10 4.38 -17.07
N PRO A 154 -8.73 3.61 -17.98
CA PRO A 154 -8.98 2.19 -17.77
C PRO A 154 -7.72 1.31 -17.70
N ARG A 155 -6.55 1.82 -18.10
CA ARG A 155 -5.27 1.09 -18.04
C ARG A 155 -4.68 1.06 -16.63
N PHE A 156 -5.17 1.92 -15.73
CA PHE A 156 -4.64 2.06 -14.38
C PHE A 156 -5.14 0.92 -13.48
N VAL A 157 -4.29 -0.09 -13.30
CA VAL A 157 -4.64 -1.29 -12.54
C VAL A 157 -4.54 -1.02 -11.05
N HIS A 158 -5.58 -1.40 -10.32
CA HIS A 158 -5.63 -1.35 -8.86
C HIS A 158 -6.46 -2.51 -8.32
N SER A 159 -6.28 -2.82 -7.04
CA SER A 159 -7.19 -3.68 -6.29
C SER A 159 -7.91 -2.89 -5.22
N SER A 160 -9.17 -3.27 -4.98
CA SER A 160 -9.94 -2.79 -3.85
C SER A 160 -9.55 -3.53 -2.57
N SER A 161 -9.84 -2.93 -1.42
CA SER A 161 -9.54 -3.52 -0.11
C SER A 161 -10.76 -3.48 0.80
N HIS A 162 -11.18 -4.65 1.26
CA HIS A 162 -12.13 -4.79 2.35
C HIS A 162 -11.35 -4.82 3.67
N ILE A 163 -11.64 -3.86 4.54
CA ILE A 163 -11.11 -3.82 5.90
C ILE A 163 -12.22 -4.31 6.82
N VAL A 164 -11.97 -5.42 7.51
CA VAL A 164 -12.92 -6.03 8.44
C VAL A 164 -12.32 -5.98 9.84
N GLY A 165 -12.98 -5.25 10.74
CA GLY A 165 -12.64 -5.21 12.15
C GLY A 165 -13.55 -6.12 12.96
N VAL A 166 -12.99 -6.94 13.83
CA VAL A 166 -13.74 -7.80 14.75
C VAL A 166 -13.22 -7.59 16.16
N GLY A 167 -14.11 -7.26 17.08
CA GLY A 167 -13.83 -7.09 18.51
C GLY A 167 -14.35 -8.27 19.31
N PHE A 168 -13.57 -8.68 20.31
CA PHE A 168 -13.84 -9.86 21.13
C PHE A 168 -13.89 -9.49 22.63
N ASP A 169 -14.67 -10.26 23.39
CA ASP A 169 -14.69 -10.22 24.85
C ASP A 169 -13.64 -11.15 25.43
N GLY A 170 -12.97 -10.73 26.51
CA GLY A 170 -11.89 -11.46 27.15
C GLY A 170 -10.49 -10.90 26.83
N PRO A 171 -9.44 -11.49 27.43
CA PRO A 171 -8.06 -11.10 27.17
C PRO A 171 -7.61 -11.56 25.78
N VAL A 172 -6.56 -10.92 25.25
CA VAL A 172 -5.86 -11.40 24.04
C VAL A 172 -5.31 -12.81 24.30
N PRO A 173 -5.53 -13.79 23.39
CA PRO A 173 -4.92 -15.11 23.49
C PRO A 173 -3.38 -15.05 23.61
N ASP A 174 -2.80 -15.98 24.36
CA ASP A 174 -1.37 -15.98 24.70
C ASP A 174 -0.48 -16.00 23.45
N GLU A 175 -0.89 -16.76 22.43
CA GLU A 175 -0.18 -16.87 21.15
C GLU A 175 -0.16 -15.56 20.36
N LEU A 176 -1.14 -14.69 20.58
CA LEU A 176 -1.33 -13.42 19.87
C LEU A 176 -0.82 -12.20 20.66
N ARG A 177 -0.50 -12.37 21.94
CA ARG A 177 -0.22 -11.27 22.88
C ARG A 177 0.89 -10.32 22.44
N THR A 178 1.90 -10.82 21.73
CA THR A 178 3.03 -10.03 21.22
C THR A 178 3.03 -9.85 19.71
N LYS A 179 2.05 -10.42 19.00
CA LYS A 179 1.97 -10.32 17.55
C LYS A 179 1.50 -8.93 17.13
N CYS A 180 2.10 -8.42 16.05
CA CYS A 180 1.66 -7.18 15.41
C CYS A 180 0.70 -7.50 14.26
N TRP A 181 1.25 -7.98 13.15
CA TRP A 181 0.50 -8.48 12.01
C TRP A 181 0.99 -9.86 11.58
N MET A 182 0.15 -10.58 10.87
CA MET A 182 0.37 -11.95 10.39
C MET A 182 -0.03 -12.05 8.92
N TYR A 183 0.61 -12.98 8.20
CA TYR A 183 0.41 -13.21 6.77
C TYR A 183 -0.16 -14.60 6.52
N PHE A 184 -1.08 -14.71 5.57
CA PHE A 184 -1.84 -15.94 5.35
C PHE A 184 -1.80 -16.32 3.87
N PRO A 185 -0.83 -17.13 3.41
CA PRO A 185 -0.73 -17.56 2.02
C PRO A 185 -1.84 -18.55 1.64
N GLU A 186 -2.28 -19.40 2.58
CA GLU A 186 -3.23 -20.48 2.33
C GLU A 186 -4.62 -19.97 1.92
N SER A 187 -5.37 -20.81 1.21
CA SER A 187 -6.75 -20.55 0.75
C SER A 187 -7.82 -20.78 1.83
N THR A 188 -7.43 -21.23 3.03
CA THR A 188 -8.31 -21.50 4.18
C THR A 188 -8.93 -20.23 4.78
N SER A 189 -8.45 -19.05 4.38
CA SER A 189 -8.96 -17.74 4.80
C SER A 189 -9.03 -16.77 3.62
N PRO A 190 -9.95 -15.80 3.62
CA PRO A 190 -10.04 -14.82 2.53
C PRO A 190 -9.01 -13.69 2.65
N PHE A 191 -8.53 -13.41 3.87
CA PHE A 191 -7.64 -12.28 4.18
C PHE A 191 -6.18 -12.60 3.90
N TYR A 192 -5.43 -11.64 3.35
CA TYR A 192 -3.98 -11.79 3.18
C TYR A 192 -3.21 -11.40 4.44
N ARG A 193 -3.76 -10.47 5.23
CA ARG A 193 -3.15 -9.96 6.46
C ARG A 193 -4.18 -9.80 7.57
N VAL A 194 -3.76 -10.10 8.79
CA VAL A 194 -4.49 -9.81 10.02
C VAL A 194 -3.58 -9.08 10.99
N THR A 195 -4.08 -8.01 11.60
CA THR A 195 -3.40 -7.23 12.64
C THR A 195 -4.12 -7.41 13.96
N VAL A 196 -3.38 -7.66 15.05
CA VAL A 196 -3.92 -7.60 16.41
C VAL A 196 -3.96 -6.13 16.83
N PHE A 197 -5.00 -5.42 16.39
CA PHE A 197 -5.01 -3.96 16.43
C PHE A 197 -5.06 -3.41 17.86
N SER A 198 -5.61 -4.17 18.80
CA SER A 198 -5.56 -3.87 20.23
C SER A 198 -4.15 -3.91 20.84
N ASN A 199 -3.18 -4.60 20.21
CA ASN A 199 -1.80 -4.63 20.70
C ASN A 199 -1.05 -3.32 20.41
N TYR A 200 -1.53 -2.51 19.47
CA TYR A 200 -0.85 -1.26 19.10
C TYR A 200 -1.12 -0.12 20.09
N SER A 201 -2.27 -0.15 20.75
CA SER A 201 -2.60 0.74 21.85
C SER A 201 -3.74 0.14 22.69
N PRO A 202 -3.67 0.23 24.04
CA PRO A 202 -4.79 -0.15 24.89
C PRO A 202 -6.08 0.61 24.54
N HIS A 203 -5.97 1.85 24.04
CA HIS A 203 -7.13 2.68 23.70
C HIS A 203 -7.75 2.39 22.32
N ASN A 204 -7.29 1.35 21.62
CA ASN A 204 -7.94 0.85 20.42
C ASN A 204 -9.14 -0.07 20.73
N VAL A 205 -9.39 -0.36 22.01
CA VAL A 205 -10.57 -1.10 22.49
C VAL A 205 -11.24 -0.38 23.68
N PRO A 206 -12.55 -0.60 23.92
CA PRO A 206 -13.27 0.08 25.01
C PRO A 206 -12.81 -0.32 26.41
N ARG A 207 -12.54 -1.62 26.65
CA ARG A 207 -12.08 -2.16 27.95
C ARG A 207 -10.72 -2.85 27.81
N PRO A 208 -9.60 -2.11 27.93
CA PRO A 208 -8.27 -2.67 27.78
C PRO A 208 -8.02 -3.82 28.77
N GLY A 209 -7.49 -4.94 28.29
CA GLY A 209 -7.26 -6.15 29.10
C GLY A 209 -8.46 -7.08 29.24
N GLU A 210 -9.67 -6.59 29.01
CA GLU A 210 -10.92 -7.37 28.99
C GLU A 210 -11.53 -7.50 27.59
N GLN A 211 -10.98 -6.80 26.60
CA GLN A 211 -11.38 -6.87 25.21
C GLN A 211 -10.16 -6.76 24.31
N TRP A 212 -10.28 -7.32 23.12
CA TRP A 212 -9.23 -7.27 22.09
C TRP A 212 -9.83 -7.22 20.70
N SER A 213 -9.01 -6.95 19.67
CA SER A 213 -9.49 -6.82 18.30
C SER A 213 -8.52 -7.33 17.25
N LEU A 214 -9.11 -7.88 16.19
CA LEU A 214 -8.44 -8.23 14.95
C LEU A 214 -8.93 -7.31 13.84
N MET A 215 -8.01 -6.87 12.99
CA MET A 215 -8.29 -6.17 11.75
C MET A 215 -7.76 -6.99 10.59
N ALA A 216 -8.65 -7.51 9.75
CA ALA A 216 -8.34 -8.29 8.58
C ALA A 216 -8.46 -7.46 7.30
N GLU A 217 -7.62 -7.80 6.33
CA GLU A 217 -7.62 -7.17 5.01
C GLU A 217 -7.83 -8.22 3.91
N VAL A 218 -8.84 -8.00 3.07
CA VAL A 218 -9.18 -8.84 1.92
C VAL A 218 -9.08 -8.00 0.65
N SER A 219 -8.27 -8.43 -0.31
CA SER A 219 -8.16 -7.77 -1.61
C SER A 219 -9.30 -8.21 -2.54
N GLU A 220 -9.68 -7.33 -3.47
CA GLU A 220 -10.67 -7.61 -4.50
C GLU A 220 -10.21 -7.02 -5.84
N SER A 221 -10.48 -7.75 -6.92
CA SER A 221 -10.37 -7.27 -8.30
C SER A 221 -11.30 -8.09 -9.21
N SER A 222 -11.29 -7.81 -10.51
CA SER A 222 -11.94 -8.69 -11.50
C SER A 222 -11.37 -10.11 -11.54
N ALA A 223 -10.10 -10.30 -11.17
CA ALA A 223 -9.45 -11.61 -11.11
C ALA A 223 -9.68 -12.33 -9.77
N LYS A 224 -10.12 -11.60 -8.74
CA LYS A 224 -10.41 -12.13 -7.40
C LYS A 224 -11.66 -11.46 -6.83
N PRO A 225 -12.86 -11.86 -7.29
CA PRO A 225 -14.11 -11.30 -6.79
C PRO A 225 -14.31 -11.66 -5.31
N VAL A 226 -15.05 -10.80 -4.60
CA VAL A 226 -15.44 -11.01 -3.20
C VAL A 226 -16.96 -10.98 -3.11
N ASP A 227 -17.57 -11.88 -2.35
CA ASP A 227 -18.98 -11.76 -1.98
C ASP A 227 -19.13 -10.71 -0.88
N HIS A 228 -19.62 -9.53 -1.25
CA HIS A 228 -19.74 -8.40 -0.33
C HIS A 228 -20.72 -8.68 0.81
N ALA A 229 -21.73 -9.55 0.59
CA ALA A 229 -22.70 -9.89 1.62
C ALA A 229 -22.12 -10.81 2.69
N ARG A 230 -21.12 -11.63 2.32
CA ARG A 230 -20.52 -12.64 3.21
C ARG A 230 -19.14 -12.29 3.75
N VAL A 231 -18.50 -11.22 3.27
CA VAL A 231 -17.10 -10.91 3.61
C VAL A 231 -16.78 -10.89 5.11
N ILE A 232 -17.70 -10.44 5.97
CA ILE A 232 -17.51 -10.46 7.43
C ILE A 232 -17.53 -11.91 7.95
N GLU A 233 -18.49 -12.71 7.51
CA GLU A 233 -18.67 -14.11 7.92
C GLU A 233 -17.48 -14.95 7.45
N ASP A 234 -17.08 -14.81 6.19
CA ASP A 234 -15.95 -15.53 5.62
C ASP A 234 -14.61 -15.14 6.30
N VAL A 235 -14.47 -13.88 6.76
CA VAL A 235 -13.32 -13.48 7.59
C VAL A 235 -13.35 -14.16 8.96
N ILE A 236 -14.51 -14.20 9.64
CA ILE A 236 -14.63 -14.84 10.95
C ILE A 236 -14.37 -16.36 10.85
N ASP A 237 -14.90 -17.01 9.81
CA ASP A 237 -14.63 -18.42 9.54
C ASP A 237 -13.14 -18.64 9.19
N GLY A 238 -12.53 -17.72 8.45
CA GLY A 238 -11.09 -17.70 8.22
C GLY A 238 -10.28 -17.55 9.51
N PHE A 239 -10.73 -16.77 10.49
CA PHE A 239 -10.08 -16.68 11.80
C PHE A 239 -10.12 -18.01 12.56
N ARG A 240 -11.24 -18.72 12.52
CA ARG A 240 -11.38 -20.07 13.13
C ARG A 240 -10.49 -21.09 12.40
N ALA A 241 -10.56 -21.13 11.07
CA ALA A 241 -9.75 -22.03 10.26
C ALA A 241 -8.24 -21.81 10.45
N SER A 242 -7.83 -20.55 10.65
CA SER A 242 -6.45 -20.17 10.94
C SER A 242 -6.08 -20.26 12.43
N ARG A 243 -6.99 -20.73 13.29
CA ARG A 243 -6.83 -20.86 14.75
C ARG A 243 -6.45 -19.55 15.46
N LEU A 244 -6.89 -18.41 14.93
CA LEU A 244 -6.74 -17.11 15.59
C LEU A 244 -7.77 -16.92 16.71
N ILE A 245 -8.92 -17.57 16.58
CA ILE A 245 -10.00 -17.58 17.57
C ILE A 245 -10.54 -18.99 17.74
N ARG A 246 -11.17 -19.24 18.88
CA ARG A 246 -11.93 -20.47 19.15
C ARG A 246 -13.32 -20.40 18.50
N ASP A 247 -13.98 -21.54 18.37
CA ASP A 247 -15.33 -21.61 17.80
C ASP A 247 -16.36 -20.86 18.66
N ASP A 248 -16.19 -20.91 19.98
CA ASP A 248 -17.02 -20.25 21.00
C ASP A 248 -16.53 -18.86 21.40
N GLU A 249 -15.57 -18.28 20.67
CA GLU A 249 -15.03 -16.95 20.98
C GLU A 249 -16.14 -15.88 20.89
N ARG A 250 -16.30 -15.10 21.96
CA ARG A 250 -17.38 -14.13 22.06
C ARG A 250 -17.07 -12.85 21.27
N ILE A 251 -17.71 -12.70 20.12
CA ILE A 251 -17.65 -11.48 19.30
C ILE A 251 -18.57 -10.42 19.90
N VAL A 252 -18.05 -9.21 20.10
CA VAL A 252 -18.78 -8.05 20.67
C VAL A 252 -18.94 -6.90 19.69
N SER A 253 -18.19 -6.90 18.58
CA SER A 253 -18.29 -5.89 17.54
C SER A 253 -17.81 -6.45 16.21
N THR A 254 -18.45 -6.03 15.12
CA THR A 254 -17.95 -6.17 13.76
C THR A 254 -17.99 -4.82 13.05
N TRP A 255 -17.07 -4.60 12.13
CA TRP A 255 -17.00 -3.40 11.30
C TRP A 255 -16.47 -3.78 9.93
N HIS A 256 -17.00 -3.16 8.88
CA HIS A 256 -16.56 -3.37 7.52
C HIS A 256 -16.55 -2.06 6.73
N ARG A 257 -15.48 -1.86 5.95
CA ARG A 257 -15.44 -0.84 4.91
C ARG A 257 -14.71 -1.37 3.69
N ARG A 258 -15.31 -1.15 2.52
CA ARG A 258 -14.66 -1.36 1.23
C ARG A 258 -14.03 -0.05 0.75
N MET A 259 -12.77 -0.13 0.34
CA MET A 259 -12.02 0.94 -0.30
C MET A 259 -11.86 0.57 -1.77
N GLU A 260 -12.44 1.36 -2.70
CA GLU A 260 -12.34 1.13 -4.15
C GLU A 260 -10.88 1.11 -4.60
N HIS A 261 -10.17 2.22 -4.37
CA HIS A 261 -8.74 2.34 -4.58
C HIS A 261 -7.97 1.87 -3.33
N GLY A 262 -7.70 0.57 -3.25
CA GLY A 262 -6.94 -0.07 -2.18
C GLY A 262 -5.43 -0.04 -2.43
N TYR A 263 -4.96 -0.78 -3.43
CA TYR A 263 -3.56 -0.82 -3.86
C TYR A 263 -3.37 -0.36 -5.32
N PRO A 264 -2.45 0.58 -5.61
CA PRO A 264 -2.02 0.85 -6.98
C PRO A 264 -1.11 -0.29 -7.45
N THR A 265 -1.65 -1.21 -8.23
CA THR A 265 -0.91 -2.40 -8.65
C THR A 265 0.27 -2.00 -9.53
N PRO A 266 1.48 -2.52 -9.32
CA PRO A 266 2.60 -2.28 -10.23
C PRO A 266 2.48 -3.20 -11.46
N TRP A 267 1.57 -2.89 -12.38
CA TRP A 267 1.35 -3.70 -13.59
C TRP A 267 2.46 -3.54 -14.63
N LEU A 268 2.60 -4.52 -15.53
CA LEU A 268 3.59 -4.45 -16.61
C LEU A 268 3.35 -3.24 -17.53
N GLY A 269 4.39 -2.43 -17.74
CA GLY A 269 4.30 -1.22 -18.57
C GLY A 269 3.62 -0.03 -17.88
N ARG A 270 3.41 -0.08 -16.55
CA ARG A 270 2.90 1.05 -15.76
C ARG A 270 3.65 2.35 -16.04
N ASP A 271 4.98 2.31 -15.97
CA ASP A 271 5.81 3.52 -16.05
C ASP A 271 5.78 4.14 -17.45
N ASP A 272 5.64 3.32 -18.51
CA ASP A 272 5.48 3.79 -19.89
C ASP A 272 4.14 4.53 -20.09
N VAL A 273 3.12 4.20 -19.29
CA VAL A 273 1.84 4.92 -19.27
C VAL A 273 1.94 6.19 -18.43
N LEU A 274 2.57 6.12 -17.26
CA LEU A 274 2.66 7.24 -16.33
C LEU A 274 3.52 8.39 -16.86
N ALA A 275 4.67 8.09 -17.48
CA ALA A 275 5.64 9.09 -17.90
C ALA A 275 5.08 10.18 -18.83
N PRO A 276 4.40 9.87 -19.97
CA PRO A 276 3.84 10.91 -20.83
C PRO A 276 2.70 11.69 -20.16
N ILE A 277 1.91 11.06 -19.30
CA ILE A 277 0.80 11.71 -18.57
C ILE A 277 1.35 12.72 -17.55
N ASP A 278 2.35 12.33 -16.75
CA ASP A 278 2.99 13.24 -15.78
C ASP A 278 3.67 14.43 -16.49
N ALA A 279 4.33 14.19 -17.62
CA ALA A 279 4.95 15.24 -18.41
C ALA A 279 3.92 16.27 -18.93
N GLU A 280 2.80 15.79 -19.46
CA GLU A 280 1.74 16.65 -19.97
C GLU A 280 1.04 17.46 -18.87
N LEU A 281 0.68 16.80 -17.75
CA LEU A 281 0.09 17.49 -16.59
C LEU A 281 1.05 18.53 -16.01
N SER A 282 2.34 18.18 -15.87
CA SER A 282 3.37 19.08 -15.38
C SER A 282 3.53 20.30 -16.28
N ALA A 283 3.47 20.13 -17.60
CA ALA A 283 3.53 21.24 -18.56
C ALA A 283 2.35 22.23 -18.40
N HIS A 284 1.22 21.77 -17.88
CA HIS A 284 0.05 22.59 -17.56
C HIS A 284 0.04 23.09 -16.09
N GLY A 285 1.13 22.91 -15.36
CA GLY A 285 1.24 23.34 -13.96
C GLY A 285 0.50 22.45 -12.97
N ILE A 286 0.21 21.19 -13.34
CA ILE A 286 -0.48 20.20 -12.52
C ILE A 286 0.51 19.12 -12.09
N LEU A 287 0.70 18.94 -10.80
CA LEU A 287 1.49 17.85 -10.21
C LEU A 287 0.54 16.83 -9.57
N SER A 288 0.42 15.64 -10.16
CA SER A 288 -0.39 14.55 -9.62
C SER A 288 0.47 13.64 -8.73
N ARG A 289 0.18 13.60 -7.43
CA ARG A 289 1.06 13.02 -6.39
C ARG A 289 0.30 12.19 -5.34
N GLY A 290 1.03 11.41 -4.55
CA GLY A 290 0.49 10.53 -3.51
C GLY A 290 0.15 9.14 -4.03
N ARG A 291 -0.41 8.27 -3.17
CA ARG A 291 -0.61 6.84 -3.47
C ARG A 291 -1.27 6.56 -4.83
N PHE A 292 -2.39 7.21 -5.12
CA PHE A 292 -3.11 7.04 -6.39
C PHE A 292 -2.97 8.24 -7.34
N GLY A 293 -2.46 9.39 -6.88
CA GLY A 293 -2.11 10.47 -7.80
C GLY A 293 -0.83 10.18 -8.58
N ALA A 294 0.17 9.56 -7.93
CA ALA A 294 1.40 9.08 -8.57
C ALA A 294 1.29 7.64 -9.10
N TRP A 295 0.42 6.82 -8.50
CA TRP A 295 0.23 5.40 -8.80
C TRP A 295 1.47 4.50 -8.64
N LYS A 296 2.44 4.93 -7.82
CA LYS A 296 3.67 4.18 -7.54
C LYS A 296 3.62 3.58 -6.13
N TYR A 297 3.30 2.29 -6.03
CA TYR A 297 3.16 1.60 -4.74
C TYR A 297 4.41 1.72 -3.86
N GLU A 298 5.57 1.55 -4.47
CA GLU A 298 6.87 1.58 -3.82
C GLU A 298 7.05 2.82 -2.92
N VAL A 299 6.58 3.98 -3.40
CA VAL A 299 6.68 5.29 -2.73
C VAL A 299 5.30 5.79 -2.28
N SER A 300 4.44 4.88 -1.78
CA SER A 300 3.05 5.21 -1.40
C SER A 300 2.70 5.00 0.07
N ASN A 301 3.68 4.77 0.93
CA ASN A 301 3.42 4.80 2.38
C ASN A 301 3.10 6.24 2.83
N GLN A 302 2.75 6.41 4.10
CA GLN A 302 2.35 7.69 4.67
C GLN A 302 3.46 8.75 4.60
N ASP A 303 4.67 8.39 4.99
CA ASP A 303 5.90 9.18 4.89
C ASP A 303 6.17 9.60 3.44
N HIS A 304 6.20 8.64 2.51
CA HIS A 304 6.40 8.95 1.09
C HIS A 304 5.31 9.87 0.54
N SER A 305 4.04 9.63 0.86
CA SER A 305 2.92 10.43 0.35
C SER A 305 2.98 11.87 0.85
N VAL A 306 3.38 12.09 2.11
CA VAL A 306 3.64 13.44 2.64
C VAL A 306 4.83 14.07 1.94
N MET A 307 5.94 13.34 1.80
CA MET A 307 7.15 13.88 1.18
C MET A 307 6.93 14.23 -0.29
N GLN A 308 6.14 13.48 -1.04
CA GLN A 308 5.73 13.88 -2.40
C GLN A 308 4.99 15.22 -2.40
N GLY A 309 4.14 15.50 -1.41
CA GLY A 309 3.48 16.80 -1.27
C GLY A 309 4.45 17.93 -0.91
N VAL A 310 5.37 17.67 0.03
CA VAL A 310 6.42 18.63 0.43
C VAL A 310 7.35 18.96 -0.75
N GLU A 311 7.84 17.94 -1.45
CA GLU A 311 8.72 18.08 -2.61
C GLU A 311 8.01 18.75 -3.79
N ALA A 312 6.72 18.47 -4.02
CA ALA A 312 5.94 19.16 -5.04
C ALA A 312 5.83 20.67 -4.76
N VAL A 313 5.64 21.06 -3.50
CA VAL A 313 5.68 22.49 -3.10
C VAL A 313 7.08 23.07 -3.29
N GLY A 314 8.14 22.34 -2.91
CA GLY A 314 9.54 22.74 -3.14
C GLY A 314 9.85 22.95 -4.62
N ARG A 315 9.41 22.04 -5.50
CA ARG A 315 9.54 22.19 -6.96
C ARG A 315 8.86 23.44 -7.47
N ILE A 316 7.65 23.75 -6.99
CA ILE A 316 6.89 24.93 -7.43
C ILE A 316 7.56 26.23 -6.97
N LEU A 317 7.99 26.31 -5.71
CA LEU A 317 8.48 27.55 -5.10
C LEU A 317 9.98 27.80 -5.32
N GLU A 318 10.77 26.73 -5.33
CA GLU A 318 12.24 26.78 -5.27
C GLU A 318 12.91 26.08 -6.45
N GLY A 319 12.16 25.36 -7.29
CA GLY A 319 12.71 24.57 -8.39
C GLY A 319 13.51 23.36 -7.93
N THR A 320 13.30 22.88 -6.69
CA THR A 320 14.01 21.71 -6.16
C THR A 320 13.50 20.40 -6.79
N PRO A 321 14.36 19.37 -6.95
CA PRO A 321 13.95 18.08 -7.51
C PRO A 321 12.99 17.30 -6.59
N GLU A 322 12.09 16.51 -7.18
CA GLU A 322 11.20 15.59 -6.46
C GLU A 322 11.83 14.19 -6.34
N TYR A 323 12.64 13.99 -5.30
CA TYR A 323 13.37 12.74 -5.07
C TYR A 323 12.45 11.55 -4.75
N THR A 324 11.40 11.72 -3.97
CA THR A 324 10.49 10.63 -3.62
C THR A 324 9.67 10.17 -4.83
N PHE A 325 9.23 11.09 -5.69
CA PHE A 325 8.39 10.74 -6.84
C PHE A 325 9.20 10.15 -8.01
N HIS A 326 10.39 10.68 -8.28
CA HIS A 326 11.27 10.22 -9.37
C HIS A 326 12.30 9.18 -8.93
N GLY A 327 12.50 9.01 -7.62
CA GLY A 327 13.55 8.21 -6.99
C GLY A 327 13.70 6.83 -7.60
N ASP A 328 14.89 6.59 -8.13
CA ASP A 328 15.21 5.42 -8.92
C ASP A 328 15.48 4.23 -7.98
N MET A 329 14.52 3.33 -7.82
CA MET A 329 14.75 2.06 -7.11
C MET A 329 15.48 1.01 -7.97
N ARG A 330 16.00 1.39 -9.16
CA ARG A 330 16.69 0.47 -10.08
C ARG A 330 18.00 -0.10 -9.52
N ASP A 331 18.64 0.54 -8.55
CA ASP A 331 19.89 0.07 -7.95
C ASP A 331 19.77 -1.31 -7.26
N TRP A 332 18.55 -1.82 -7.05
CA TRP A 332 18.31 -3.16 -6.47
C TRP A 332 18.32 -4.32 -7.47
N LEU A 333 18.26 -4.05 -8.78
CA LEU A 333 18.26 -5.11 -9.80
C LEU A 333 19.66 -5.71 -10.02
N ASP A 334 20.72 -5.00 -9.62
CA ASP A 334 22.10 -5.48 -9.62
C ASP A 334 22.63 -5.62 -8.18
N PRO A 335 22.67 -6.84 -7.59
CA PRO A 335 23.42 -7.05 -6.37
C PRO A 335 24.91 -6.91 -6.71
N VAL A 336 25.46 -5.71 -6.55
CA VAL A 336 26.92 -5.54 -6.50
C VAL A 336 27.40 -6.39 -5.32
N GLU A 337 28.23 -7.40 -5.60
CA GLU A 337 28.90 -8.16 -4.55
C GLU A 337 29.57 -7.17 -3.59
N PRO A 338 29.39 -7.31 -2.26
CA PRO A 338 30.13 -6.47 -1.33
C PRO A 338 31.61 -6.69 -1.59
N ALA A 339 32.30 -5.61 -2.00
CA ALA A 339 33.73 -5.61 -2.25
C ALA A 339 34.42 -6.31 -1.05
N GLY A 340 35.05 -7.44 -1.34
CA GLY A 340 35.71 -8.25 -0.35
C GLY A 340 36.63 -7.39 0.51
N SER A 341 36.50 -7.53 1.83
CA SER A 341 37.47 -7.03 2.79
C SER A 341 38.82 -7.65 2.43
N ALA A 342 39.65 -6.90 1.70
CA ALA A 342 41.06 -7.19 1.57
C ALA A 342 41.69 -6.94 2.95
N GLY A 343 41.88 -8.03 3.70
CA GLY A 343 42.74 -8.03 4.86
C GLY A 343 44.15 -7.65 4.44
N GLY A 344 44.64 -6.53 4.97
CA GLY A 344 46.05 -6.19 5.01
C GLY A 344 46.52 -6.30 6.45
N ARG A 345 47.49 -7.19 6.69
CA ARG A 345 48.35 -7.17 7.89
C ARG A 345 49.25 -5.95 7.88
#